data_AF-A0A2N0NJW9-F1
#
_entry.id   AF-A0A2N0NJW9-F1
#
_cell.length_a   1.000
_cell.length_b   1.000
_cell.length_c   1.000
_cell.angle_alpha   90.00
_cell.angle_beta   90.00
_cell.angle_gamma   90.00
#
_symmetry.space_group_name_H-M   'P 1'
#
loop_
_entity.id
_entity.type
_entity.pdbx_description
1 polymer ?
#
loop_
_entity_poly.entity_id
_entity_poly.type
_entity_poly.pdbx_seq_one_letter_code
_entity_poly.pdbx_strand_id
1 'polypeptide(L)'
;MHRFGNSKDMEYRMMIDLLDNSIPLTLDIYTILFRSGYFEGYLEGVVRIWVLFQRLRRHNYNKAPLMFLSDVFYWKLNNHPMANILKNHLPIFNDYFVENFHSSIRSQTAESNTALQIIQKAKIFDVEKNSNLSFKEAFVNSRNPVISQVRLNYLEKKVSLFLFSIFDEIFHNLGNTNQVNNNKYPSFALPTFKINVDIKALPLAWNTKSKPSDDKDKFCDAEKCLLSNNNNIDLPNNNVILICGHGFHKECLTLYNGNCNHLSSEIKKKY
;
A
#
# COMPACT_ATOMS: atom_id res chain seq x y z
N MET A 1 -19.48 12.48 -5.77
CA MET A 1 -18.12 12.70 -6.31
C MET A 1 -17.92 14.07 -6.97
N HIS A 2 -18.87 14.64 -7.72
CA HIS A 2 -18.71 15.99 -8.32
C HIS A 2 -18.37 17.10 -7.31
N ARG A 3 -18.87 17.01 -6.07
CA ARG A 3 -18.60 18.01 -5.00
C ARG A 3 -17.12 18.14 -4.62
N PHE A 4 -16.33 17.07 -4.76
CA PHE A 4 -14.90 17.09 -4.46
C PHE A 4 -14.04 17.40 -5.69
N GLY A 5 -14.60 17.29 -6.90
CA GLY A 5 -13.93 17.61 -8.17
C GLY A 5 -12.46 17.18 -8.21
N ASN A 6 -11.59 18.13 -8.56
CA ASN A 6 -10.14 17.99 -8.46
C ASN A 6 -9.60 18.73 -7.21
N SER A 7 -10.21 18.50 -6.04
CA SER A 7 -9.78 19.11 -4.78
C SER A 7 -8.40 18.59 -4.37
N LYS A 8 -7.47 19.48 -4.03
CA LYS A 8 -6.17 19.14 -3.42
C LYS A 8 -6.20 19.20 -1.89
N ASP A 9 -7.39 19.34 -1.30
CA ASP A 9 -7.55 19.44 0.15
C ASP A 9 -6.88 18.27 0.89
N MET A 10 -6.23 18.60 2.00
CA MET A 10 -5.35 17.69 2.71
C MET A 10 -6.09 16.51 3.35
N GLU A 11 -7.23 16.76 4.01
CA GLU A 11 -8.03 15.69 4.62
C GLU A 11 -8.62 14.79 3.55
N TYR A 12 -9.16 15.39 2.49
CA TYR A 12 -9.70 14.65 1.36
C TYR A 12 -8.61 13.76 0.73
N ARG A 13 -7.42 14.32 0.46
CA ARG A 13 -6.33 13.59 -0.17
C ARG A 13 -5.72 12.52 0.73
N MET A 14 -5.66 12.75 2.03
CA MET A 14 -5.29 11.71 3.00
C MET A 14 -6.27 10.53 2.94
N MET A 15 -7.57 10.79 2.93
CA MET A 15 -8.58 9.72 2.88
C MET A 15 -8.55 8.96 1.56
N ILE A 16 -8.40 9.65 0.43
CA ILE A 16 -8.27 9.01 -0.88
C ILE A 16 -7.00 8.15 -0.95
N ASP A 17 -5.85 8.65 -0.50
CA ASP A 17 -4.62 7.82 -0.46
C ASP A 17 -4.76 6.62 0.50
N LEU A 18 -5.48 6.77 1.61
CA LEU A 18 -5.72 5.66 2.51
C LEU A 18 -6.57 4.57 1.85
N LEU A 19 -7.70 4.95 1.24
CA LEU A 19 -8.71 4.04 0.71
C LEU A 19 -8.33 3.46 -0.66
N ASP A 20 -7.73 4.24 -1.55
CA ASP A 20 -7.45 3.81 -2.93
C ASP A 20 -6.03 3.28 -3.11
N ASN A 21 -5.12 3.59 -2.18
CA ASN A 21 -3.71 3.21 -2.28
C ASN A 21 -3.25 2.33 -1.11
N SER A 22 -3.26 2.85 0.12
CA SER A 22 -2.59 2.19 1.26
C SER A 22 -3.28 0.90 1.72
N ILE A 23 -4.60 0.93 1.91
CA ILE A 23 -5.38 -0.23 2.37
C ILE A 23 -5.40 -1.34 1.31
N PRO A 24 -5.79 -1.08 0.05
CA PRO A 24 -5.80 -2.13 -0.98
C PRO A 24 -4.41 -2.74 -1.16
N LEU A 25 -3.36 -1.92 -1.24
CA LEU A 25 -2.00 -2.43 -1.37
C LEU A 25 -1.62 -3.39 -0.23
N THR A 26 -1.96 -3.04 1.01
CA THR A 26 -1.60 -3.85 2.18
C THR A 26 -2.40 -5.16 2.23
N LEU A 27 -3.68 -5.13 1.85
CA LEU A 27 -4.53 -6.31 1.83
C LEU A 27 -4.20 -7.23 0.65
N ASP A 28 -3.98 -6.66 -0.53
CA ASP A 28 -3.89 -7.39 -1.79
C ASP A 28 -2.49 -7.93 -2.08
N ILE A 29 -1.42 -7.28 -1.58
CA ILE A 29 -0.04 -7.67 -1.91
C ILE A 29 0.23 -9.14 -1.62
N TYR A 30 -0.22 -9.63 -0.48
CA TYR A 30 -0.09 -11.04 -0.15
C TYR A 30 -1.27 -11.84 -0.68
N THR A 31 -2.50 -11.44 -0.31
CA THR A 31 -3.69 -12.29 -0.52
C THR A 31 -4.07 -12.46 -1.99
N ILE A 32 -3.75 -11.49 -2.84
CA ILE A 32 -4.05 -11.50 -4.27
C ILE A 32 -2.77 -11.64 -5.08
N LEU A 33 -1.85 -10.69 -5.00
CA LEU A 33 -0.70 -10.62 -5.91
C LEU A 33 0.26 -11.80 -5.70
N PHE A 34 0.72 -12.01 -4.46
CA PHE A 34 1.61 -13.10 -4.13
C PHE A 34 0.94 -14.47 -4.32
N ARG A 35 -0.27 -14.66 -3.77
CA ARG A 35 -0.96 -15.97 -3.79
C ARG A 35 -1.45 -16.40 -5.17
N SER A 36 -1.80 -15.47 -6.06
CA SER A 36 -2.12 -15.79 -7.46
C SER A 36 -0.89 -16.13 -8.30
N GLY A 37 0.31 -15.81 -7.81
CA GLY A 37 1.55 -15.93 -8.57
C GLY A 37 1.74 -14.81 -9.60
N TYR A 38 1.00 -13.70 -9.49
CA TYR A 38 1.18 -12.55 -10.38
C TYR A 38 2.47 -11.79 -10.04
N PHE A 39 3.59 -12.29 -10.57
CA PHE A 39 4.93 -11.85 -10.21
C PHE A 39 5.20 -10.37 -10.49
N GLU A 40 4.86 -9.86 -11.67
CA GLU A 40 5.13 -8.46 -12.02
C GLU A 40 4.32 -7.50 -11.14
N GLY A 41 3.04 -7.80 -10.90
CA GLY A 41 2.22 -7.04 -9.95
C GLY A 41 2.74 -7.11 -8.52
N TYR A 42 3.24 -8.28 -8.08
CA TYR A 42 3.87 -8.42 -6.78
C TYR A 42 5.14 -7.56 -6.65
N LEU A 43 6.03 -7.55 -7.66
CA LEU A 43 7.21 -6.68 -7.67
C LEU A 43 6.83 -5.20 -7.57
N GLU A 44 5.85 -4.76 -8.36
CA GLU A 44 5.33 -3.39 -8.27
C GLU A 44 4.75 -3.11 -6.88
N GLY A 45 3.99 -4.05 -6.31
CA GLY A 45 3.46 -3.99 -4.96
C GLY A 45 4.56 -3.84 -3.91
N VAL A 46 5.66 -4.59 -4.02
CA VAL A 46 6.82 -4.48 -3.10
C VAL A 46 7.47 -3.10 -3.18
N VAL A 47 7.64 -2.54 -4.39
CA VAL A 47 8.13 -1.16 -4.56
C VAL A 47 7.18 -0.16 -3.90
N ARG A 48 5.86 -0.31 -4.09
CA ARG A 48 4.86 0.57 -3.46
C ARG A 48 4.85 0.44 -1.93
N ILE A 49 4.97 -0.76 -1.38
CA ILE A 49 5.09 -1.01 0.06
C ILE A 49 6.35 -0.36 0.62
N TRP A 50 7.46 -0.47 -0.12
CA TRP A 50 8.69 0.20 0.27
C TRP A 50 8.52 1.72 0.35
N VAL A 51 7.91 2.35 -0.67
CA VAL A 51 7.58 3.78 -0.67
C VAL A 51 6.69 4.14 0.53
N LEU A 52 5.66 3.31 0.82
CA LEU A 52 4.77 3.49 1.96
C LEU A 52 5.53 3.41 3.30
N PHE A 53 6.44 2.46 3.46
CA PHE A 53 7.29 2.35 4.65
C PHE A 53 8.21 3.55 4.82
N GLN A 54 8.77 4.08 3.73
CA GLN A 54 9.58 5.29 3.79
C GLN A 54 8.76 6.50 4.17
N ARG A 55 7.57 6.67 3.58
CA ARG A 55 6.63 7.75 3.93
C ARG A 55 6.25 7.68 5.40
N LEU A 56 5.84 6.51 5.88
CA LEU A 56 5.42 6.26 7.27
C LEU A 56 6.58 6.19 8.28
N ARG A 57 7.83 6.34 7.83
CA ARG A 57 9.06 6.24 8.63
C ARG A 57 9.17 4.92 9.41
N ARG A 58 8.86 3.81 8.75
CA ARG A 58 8.94 2.44 9.30
C ARG A 58 10.35 1.89 9.16
N HIS A 59 11.29 2.45 9.93
CA HIS A 59 12.73 2.13 9.85
C HIS A 59 13.08 0.66 10.08
N ASN A 60 12.24 -0.09 10.80
CA ASN A 60 12.46 -1.53 11.04
C ASN A 60 12.07 -2.39 9.83
N TYR A 61 11.28 -1.86 8.89
CA TYR A 61 10.70 -2.63 7.79
C TYR A 61 11.13 -2.13 6.41
N ASN A 62 11.62 -0.89 6.30
CA ASN A 62 11.96 -0.26 5.03
C ASN A 62 13.13 -0.94 4.27
N LYS A 63 13.92 -1.81 4.93
CA LYS A 63 15.02 -2.54 4.29
C LYS A 63 14.57 -3.85 3.65
N ALA A 64 13.58 -4.55 4.22
CA ALA A 64 13.19 -5.88 3.74
C ALA A 64 12.69 -5.88 2.28
N PRO A 65 11.80 -4.96 1.85
CA PRO A 65 11.44 -4.81 0.45
C PRO A 65 12.64 -4.55 -0.48
N LEU A 66 13.62 -3.75 -0.04
CA LEU A 66 14.80 -3.42 -0.84
C LEU A 66 15.73 -4.61 -1.01
N MET A 67 15.95 -5.38 0.06
CA MET A 67 16.75 -6.61 0.00
C MET A 67 16.14 -7.60 -1.00
N PHE A 68 14.82 -7.82 -0.90
CA PHE A 68 14.13 -8.68 -1.85
C PHE A 68 14.24 -8.18 -3.30
N LEU A 69 14.00 -6.89 -3.55
CA LEU A 69 14.14 -6.31 -4.89
C LEU A 69 15.59 -6.41 -5.41
N SER A 70 16.57 -6.16 -4.55
CA SER A 70 18.00 -6.29 -4.86
C SER A 70 18.34 -7.71 -5.31
N ASP A 71 17.91 -8.73 -4.56
CA ASP A 71 18.17 -10.13 -4.90
C ASP A 71 17.50 -10.51 -6.21
N VAL A 72 16.24 -10.11 -6.41
CA VAL A 72 15.50 -10.36 -7.66
C VAL A 72 16.22 -9.72 -8.86
N PHE A 73 16.63 -8.45 -8.74
CA PHE A 73 17.33 -7.77 -9.83
C PHE A 73 18.70 -8.37 -10.09
N TYR A 74 19.44 -8.73 -9.04
CA TYR A 74 20.71 -9.43 -9.17
C TYR A 74 20.54 -10.76 -9.91
N TRP A 75 19.54 -11.58 -9.56
CA TRP A 75 19.28 -12.84 -10.25
C TRP A 75 18.85 -12.63 -11.71
N LYS A 76 18.01 -11.62 -11.99
CA LYS A 76 17.63 -11.26 -13.36
C LYS A 76 18.84 -10.84 -14.19
N LEU A 77 19.72 -9.99 -13.65
CA LEU A 77 20.91 -9.49 -14.34
C LEU A 77 21.93 -10.61 -14.66
N ASN A 78 22.06 -11.59 -13.79
CA ASN A 78 23.02 -12.69 -13.93
C ASN A 78 22.42 -13.95 -14.58
N ASN A 79 21.21 -13.88 -15.14
CA ASN A 79 20.48 -15.05 -15.68
C ASN A 79 20.42 -16.23 -14.70
N HIS A 80 20.35 -15.95 -13.41
CA HIS A 80 20.36 -16.99 -12.39
C HIS A 80 19.02 -17.76 -12.42
N PRO A 81 19.02 -19.11 -12.33
CA PRO A 81 17.79 -19.92 -12.43
C PRO A 81 16.69 -19.51 -11.43
N MET A 82 17.09 -18.99 -10.27
CA MET A 82 16.17 -18.49 -9.24
C MET A 82 15.22 -17.41 -9.76
N ALA A 83 15.63 -16.55 -10.68
CA ALA A 83 14.74 -15.54 -11.25
C ALA A 83 13.54 -16.18 -11.97
N ASN A 84 13.78 -17.26 -12.71
CA ASN A 84 12.73 -17.99 -13.41
C ASN A 84 11.86 -18.80 -12.45
N ILE A 85 12.47 -19.42 -11.44
CA ILE A 85 11.73 -20.15 -10.40
C ILE A 85 10.79 -19.20 -9.65
N LEU A 86 11.29 -18.06 -9.18
CA LEU A 86 10.47 -17.09 -8.46
C LEU A 86 9.35 -16.52 -9.33
N LYS A 87 9.63 -16.23 -10.60
CA LYS A 87 8.63 -15.74 -11.56
C LYS A 87 7.49 -16.73 -11.78
N ASN A 88 7.80 -18.01 -11.96
CA ASN A 88 6.81 -19.03 -12.32
C ASN A 88 6.17 -19.71 -11.10
N HIS A 89 6.80 -19.60 -9.93
CA HIS A 89 6.42 -20.33 -8.72
C HIS A 89 6.40 -19.47 -7.47
N LEU A 90 6.14 -18.16 -7.61
CA LEU A 90 6.07 -17.21 -6.49
C LEU A 90 5.29 -17.73 -5.27
N PRO A 91 4.09 -18.32 -5.40
CA PRO A 91 3.31 -18.77 -4.23
C PRO A 91 3.92 -19.93 -3.44
N ILE A 92 4.95 -20.60 -3.98
CA ILE A 92 5.67 -21.68 -3.29
C ILE A 92 6.52 -21.11 -2.14
N PHE A 93 7.00 -19.88 -2.25
CA PHE A 93 7.85 -19.21 -1.25
C PHE A 93 7.04 -18.63 -0.08
N ASN A 94 6.19 -19.46 0.52
CA ASN A 94 5.25 -19.07 1.55
C ASN A 94 5.61 -19.68 2.91
N ASP A 95 5.80 -18.84 3.93
CA ASP A 95 6.10 -19.28 5.29
C ASP A 95 4.91 -19.97 5.98
N TYR A 96 3.68 -19.84 5.47
CA TYR A 96 2.50 -20.46 6.06
C TYR A 96 2.64 -21.97 6.29
N PHE A 97 3.31 -22.68 5.37
CA PHE A 97 3.56 -24.11 5.52
C PHE A 97 4.51 -24.39 6.69
N VAL A 98 5.57 -23.59 6.79
CA VAL A 98 6.57 -23.66 7.85
C VAL A 98 5.93 -23.31 9.20
N GLU A 99 5.21 -22.19 9.29
CA GLU A 99 4.51 -21.75 10.50
C GLU A 99 3.46 -22.75 10.98
N ASN A 100 2.65 -23.32 10.06
CA ASN A 100 1.67 -24.33 10.40
C ASN A 100 2.33 -25.63 10.89
N PHE A 101 3.43 -26.03 10.24
CA PHE A 101 4.20 -27.19 10.65
C PHE A 101 4.79 -27.00 12.06
N HIS A 102 5.46 -25.87 12.31
CA HIS A 102 5.96 -25.52 13.64
C HIS A 102 4.85 -25.42 14.69
N SER A 103 3.70 -24.86 14.35
CA SER A 103 2.56 -24.77 15.28
C SER A 103 1.98 -26.13 15.62
N SER A 104 1.91 -27.04 14.63
CA SER A 104 1.47 -28.41 14.84
C SER A 104 2.43 -29.19 15.72
N ILE A 105 3.75 -29.06 15.51
CA ILE A 105 4.77 -29.64 16.37
C ILE A 105 4.61 -29.11 17.81
N ARG A 106 4.54 -27.78 17.98
CA ARG A 106 4.38 -27.16 19.30
C ARG A 106 3.15 -27.64 20.05
N SER A 107 2.02 -27.86 19.37
CA SER A 107 0.81 -28.39 20.03
C SER A 107 0.95 -29.83 20.55
N GLN A 108 1.94 -30.58 20.06
CA GLN A 108 2.14 -32.00 20.37
C GLN A 108 3.44 -32.26 21.16
N THR A 109 4.15 -31.21 21.53
CA THR A 109 5.39 -31.26 22.30
C THR A 109 5.27 -30.34 23.51
N ALA A 110 5.81 -30.76 24.65
CA ALA A 110 5.98 -29.95 25.85
C ALA A 110 7.39 -29.33 25.90
N GLU A 111 7.58 -28.28 26.69
CA GLU A 111 8.89 -27.65 26.92
C GLU A 111 9.93 -28.63 27.49
N SER A 112 9.49 -29.68 28.20
CA SER A 112 10.34 -30.74 28.74
C SER A 112 10.80 -31.77 27.71
N ASN A 113 10.32 -31.71 26.46
CA ASN A 113 10.76 -32.66 25.43
C ASN A 113 12.18 -32.37 24.95
N THR A 114 12.97 -33.42 24.83
CA THR A 114 14.33 -33.36 24.27
C THR A 114 14.30 -33.15 22.75
N ALA A 115 15.39 -32.65 22.18
CA ALA A 115 15.52 -32.45 20.73
C ALA A 115 15.23 -33.73 19.92
N LEU A 116 15.70 -34.90 20.39
CA LEU A 116 15.42 -36.19 19.73
C LEU A 116 13.92 -36.53 19.72
N GLN A 117 13.21 -36.26 20.81
CA GLN A 117 11.77 -36.49 20.92
C GLN A 117 10.99 -35.56 19.98
N ILE A 118 11.40 -34.29 19.89
CA ILE A 118 10.81 -33.31 18.97
C ILE A 118 11.04 -33.76 17.52
N ILE A 119 12.26 -34.20 17.17
CA ILE A 119 12.59 -34.71 15.83
C ILE A 119 11.76 -35.95 15.49
N GLN A 120 11.61 -36.90 16.42
CA GLN A 120 10.78 -38.07 16.22
C GLN A 120 9.32 -37.70 15.98
N LYS A 121 8.77 -36.77 16.78
CA LYS A 121 7.41 -36.26 16.61
C LYS A 121 7.21 -35.56 15.26
N ALA A 122 8.16 -34.74 14.83
CA ALA A 122 8.11 -34.09 13.52
C ALA A 122 8.08 -35.11 12.37
N LYS A 123 8.90 -36.17 12.45
CA LYS A 123 8.92 -37.26 11.45
C LYS A 123 7.61 -38.04 11.40
N ILE A 124 7.05 -38.39 12.56
CA ILE A 124 5.76 -39.10 12.64
C ILE A 124 4.67 -38.23 12.01
N PHE A 125 4.61 -36.94 12.36
CA PHE A 125 3.61 -36.02 11.86
C PHE A 125 3.71 -35.80 10.35
N ASP A 126 4.93 -35.67 9.81
CA ASP A 126 5.16 -35.57 8.37
C ASP A 126 4.65 -36.82 7.63
N VAL A 127 4.94 -38.02 8.14
CA VAL A 127 4.45 -39.29 7.57
C VAL A 127 2.93 -39.40 7.66
N GLU A 128 2.33 -39.10 8.82
CA GLU A 128 0.88 -39.20 9.03
C GLU A 128 0.10 -38.27 8.10
N LYS A 129 0.56 -37.03 7.92
CA LYS A 129 -0.09 -36.05 7.04
C LYS A 129 0.17 -36.28 5.55
N ASN A 130 1.35 -36.78 5.18
CA ASN A 130 1.72 -37.03 3.78
C ASN A 130 1.26 -38.40 3.26
N SER A 131 0.72 -39.26 4.14
CA SER A 131 0.30 -40.63 3.78
C SER A 131 -0.81 -40.68 2.72
N ASN A 132 -1.60 -39.60 2.55
CA ASN A 132 -2.71 -39.53 1.58
C ASN A 132 -2.80 -38.18 0.82
N LEU A 133 -1.89 -37.24 1.06
CA LEU A 133 -1.89 -35.89 0.49
C LEU A 133 -0.43 -35.45 0.25
N SER A 134 -0.18 -34.60 -0.74
CA SER A 134 1.13 -33.93 -0.82
C SER A 134 1.34 -33.05 0.43
N PHE A 135 2.59 -32.86 0.86
CA PHE A 135 2.94 -31.99 2.01
C PHE A 135 2.20 -30.66 1.97
N LYS A 136 2.11 -30.04 0.79
CA LYS A 136 1.35 -28.81 0.58
C LYS A 136 -0.13 -28.95 0.98
N GLU A 137 -0.81 -29.98 0.50
CA GLU A 137 -2.25 -30.16 0.69
C GLU A 137 -2.64 -30.43 2.14
N ALA A 138 -1.78 -31.11 2.91
CA ALA A 138 -2.04 -31.42 4.33
C ALA A 138 -2.03 -30.20 5.26
N PHE A 139 -1.55 -29.04 4.76
CA PHE A 139 -1.50 -27.77 5.49
C PHE A 139 -2.30 -26.65 4.80
N VAL A 140 -3.00 -26.94 3.69
CA VAL A 140 -3.97 -25.99 3.11
C VAL A 140 -5.21 -25.99 3.99
N ASN A 141 -5.54 -24.83 4.57
CA ASN A 141 -6.75 -24.66 5.37
C ASN A 141 -7.99 -24.83 4.48
N SER A 142 -8.74 -25.92 4.67
CA SER A 142 -9.97 -26.21 3.91
C SER A 142 -11.17 -25.38 4.36
N ARG A 143 -11.03 -24.61 5.46
CA ARG A 143 -12.06 -23.70 5.93
C ARG A 143 -12.07 -22.45 5.06
N ASN A 144 -12.86 -22.46 4.01
CA ASN A 144 -13.40 -21.22 3.46
C ASN A 144 -14.53 -20.76 4.38
N PRO A 145 -14.35 -19.70 5.20
CA PRO A 145 -15.49 -19.14 5.90
C PRO A 145 -16.46 -18.65 4.84
N VAL A 146 -17.57 -19.37 4.66
CA VAL A 146 -18.67 -18.91 3.80
C VAL A 146 -19.29 -17.72 4.51
N ILE A 147 -18.85 -16.52 4.15
CA ILE A 147 -19.51 -15.29 4.59
C ILE A 147 -20.82 -15.23 3.84
N SER A 148 -21.94 -15.17 4.55
CA SER A 148 -23.25 -15.09 3.91
C SER A 148 -23.37 -13.81 3.08
N GLN A 149 -23.97 -13.91 1.90
CA GLN A 149 -24.20 -12.75 1.02
C GLN A 149 -24.99 -11.65 1.74
N VAL A 150 -25.94 -12.03 2.60
CA VAL A 150 -26.73 -11.10 3.43
C VAL A 150 -25.82 -10.29 4.35
N ARG A 151 -24.84 -10.93 4.99
CA ARG A 151 -23.87 -10.24 5.86
C ARG A 151 -22.95 -9.32 5.07
N LEU A 152 -22.51 -9.75 3.88
CA LEU A 152 -21.71 -8.89 2.98
C LEU A 152 -22.51 -7.65 2.57
N ASN A 153 -23.75 -7.81 2.10
CA ASN A 153 -24.63 -6.71 1.72
C ASN A 153 -24.89 -5.74 2.89
N TYR A 154 -25.06 -6.28 4.11
CA TYR A 154 -25.21 -5.46 5.31
C TYR A 154 -23.94 -4.65 5.62
N LEU A 155 -22.76 -5.28 5.57
CA LEU A 155 -21.49 -4.62 5.80
C LEU A 155 -21.21 -3.55 4.75
N GLU A 156 -21.48 -3.84 3.48
CA GLU A 156 -21.33 -2.90 2.38
C GLU A 156 -22.19 -1.64 2.58
N LYS A 157 -23.46 -1.80 2.95
CA LYS A 157 -24.36 -0.68 3.27
C LYS A 157 -23.87 0.11 4.47
N LYS A 158 -23.42 -0.58 5.53
CA LYS A 158 -22.91 0.05 6.75
C LYS A 158 -21.64 0.87 6.47
N VAL A 159 -20.70 0.32 5.70
CA VAL A 159 -19.48 1.01 5.29
C VAL A 159 -19.80 2.18 4.37
N SER A 160 -20.74 2.01 3.43
CA SER A 160 -21.19 3.10 2.55
C SER A 160 -21.73 4.29 3.33
N LEU A 161 -22.58 4.05 4.35
CA LEU A 161 -23.09 5.12 5.22
C LEU A 161 -21.99 5.78 6.05
N PHE A 162 -21.06 4.99 6.59
CA PHE A 162 -19.92 5.49 7.35
C PHE A 162 -19.01 6.38 6.48
N LEU A 163 -18.65 5.93 5.29
CA LEU A 163 -17.85 6.71 4.33
C LEU A 163 -18.58 7.96 3.90
N PHE A 164 -19.89 7.88 3.63
CA PHE A 164 -20.69 9.04 3.28
C PHE A 164 -20.66 10.11 4.37
N SER A 165 -20.84 9.72 5.64
CA SER A 165 -20.74 10.64 6.79
C SER A 165 -19.38 11.32 6.85
N ILE A 166 -18.30 10.56 6.71
CA ILE A 166 -16.93 11.11 6.74
C ILE A 166 -16.72 12.11 5.61
N PHE A 167 -17.06 11.75 4.37
CA PHE A 167 -16.86 12.66 3.25
C PHE A 167 -17.79 13.87 3.31
N ASP A 168 -18.98 13.77 3.91
CA ASP A 168 -19.82 14.94 4.15
C ASP A 168 -19.15 15.90 5.15
N GLU A 169 -18.58 15.40 6.24
CA GLU A 169 -17.85 16.22 7.21
C GLU A 169 -16.58 16.85 6.60
N ILE A 170 -15.79 16.10 5.83
CA ILE A 170 -14.61 16.63 5.13
C ILE A 170 -15.02 17.76 4.18
N PHE A 171 -16.14 17.60 3.47
CA PHE A 171 -16.63 18.62 2.55
C PHE A 171 -16.90 19.96 3.26
N HIS A 172 -17.47 19.92 4.46
CA HIS A 172 -17.74 21.13 5.25
C HIS A 172 -16.47 21.73 5.88
N ASN A 173 -15.37 20.96 5.94
CA ASN A 173 -14.09 21.37 6.51
C ASN A 173 -12.99 21.65 5.49
N LEU A 174 -13.33 21.72 4.19
CA LEU A 174 -12.35 21.99 3.13
C LEU A 174 -11.56 23.28 3.39
N GLY A 175 -10.23 23.17 3.34
CA GLY A 175 -9.32 24.30 3.57
C GLY A 175 -9.14 24.70 5.03
N ASN A 176 -9.81 24.04 5.98
CA ASN A 176 -9.67 24.33 7.42
C ASN A 176 -8.54 23.54 8.09
N THR A 177 -7.77 22.76 7.32
CA THR A 177 -6.62 22.03 7.84
C THR A 177 -5.47 22.99 8.10
N ASN A 178 -5.00 23.03 9.34
CA ASN A 178 -3.94 23.95 9.76
C ASN A 178 -2.66 23.21 10.12
N GLN A 179 -1.51 23.74 9.67
CA GLN A 179 -0.22 23.24 10.13
C GLN A 179 0.01 23.68 11.58
N VAL A 180 0.35 22.74 12.44
CA VAL A 180 0.73 22.95 13.83
C VAL A 180 2.25 22.96 13.92
N ASN A 181 2.81 24.00 14.54
CA ASN A 181 4.25 24.12 14.74
C ASN A 181 4.74 23.03 15.71
N ASN A 182 5.69 22.21 15.26
CA ASN A 182 6.29 21.14 16.04
C ASN A 182 7.80 21.12 15.84
N ASN A 183 8.56 20.79 16.87
CA ASN A 183 10.02 20.98 16.91
C ASN A 183 10.83 20.04 15.99
N LYS A 184 10.23 18.95 15.46
CA LYS A 184 10.96 17.93 14.67
C LYS A 184 10.39 17.69 13.28
N TYR A 185 9.08 17.54 13.16
CA TYR A 185 8.39 17.36 11.88
C TYR A 185 7.06 18.12 11.91
N PRO A 186 6.60 18.68 10.78
CA PRO A 186 5.30 19.33 10.72
C PRO A 186 4.17 18.38 11.13
N SER A 187 3.21 18.91 11.88
CA SER A 187 1.95 18.24 12.18
C SER A 187 0.79 19.04 11.61
N PHE A 188 -0.35 18.40 11.39
CA PHE A 188 -1.54 19.02 10.82
C PHE A 188 -2.75 18.69 11.67
N ALA A 189 -3.50 19.72 12.04
CA ALA A 189 -4.78 19.59 12.72
C ALA A 189 -5.84 19.28 11.68
N LEU A 190 -6.42 18.07 11.77
CA LEU A 190 -7.49 17.61 10.90
C LEU A 190 -8.84 17.88 11.58
N PRO A 191 -9.55 18.98 11.25
CA PRO A 191 -10.82 19.35 11.88
C PRO A 191 -11.89 18.26 11.83
N THR A 192 -12.02 17.51 10.72
CA THR A 192 -13.05 16.46 10.62
C THR A 192 -12.80 15.34 11.62
N PHE A 193 -11.54 14.92 11.73
CA PHE A 193 -11.16 13.82 12.60
C PHE A 193 -10.87 14.25 14.04
N LYS A 194 -10.80 15.56 14.30
CA LYS A 194 -10.48 16.14 15.63
C LYS A 194 -9.17 15.61 16.20
N ILE A 195 -8.17 15.37 15.33
CA ILE A 195 -6.85 14.86 15.70
C ILE A 195 -5.75 15.69 15.04
N ASN A 196 -4.57 15.66 15.66
CA ASN A 196 -3.34 16.13 15.03
C ASN A 196 -2.60 14.93 14.45
N VAL A 197 -2.24 15.01 13.18
CA VAL A 197 -1.44 13.98 12.50
C VAL A 197 -0.06 14.49 12.14
N ASP A 198 0.94 13.60 12.16
CA ASP A 198 2.25 13.88 11.59
C ASP A 198 2.15 13.87 10.05
N ILE A 199 2.93 14.73 9.37
CA ILE A 199 3.01 14.82 7.90
C ILE A 199 3.17 13.47 7.18
N LYS A 200 3.70 12.44 7.84
CA LYS A 200 3.81 11.07 7.30
C LYS A 200 2.46 10.40 6.99
N ALA A 201 1.37 10.87 7.63
CA ALA A 201 0.02 10.38 7.39
C ALA A 201 -0.56 10.90 6.06
N LEU A 202 -0.02 12.02 5.57
CA LEU A 202 -0.46 12.64 4.33
C LEU A 202 0.14 11.94 3.11
N PRO A 203 -0.43 12.16 1.91
CA PRO A 203 0.15 11.68 0.66
C PRO A 203 1.59 12.16 0.46
N LEU A 204 2.30 11.46 -0.44
CA LEU A 204 3.76 11.58 -0.54
C LEU A 204 4.23 13.02 -0.84
N ALA A 205 3.47 13.82 -1.60
CA ALA A 205 3.83 15.19 -1.95
C ALA A 205 4.02 16.10 -0.73
N TRP A 206 3.26 15.92 0.35
CA TRP A 206 3.44 16.72 1.56
C TRP A 206 4.76 16.40 2.28
N ASN A 207 5.32 15.22 2.07
CA ASN A 207 6.63 14.84 2.61
C ASN A 207 7.81 15.35 1.74
N THR A 208 7.50 16.15 0.72
CA THR A 208 8.48 16.75 -0.20
C THR A 208 8.64 18.26 0.02
N LYS A 209 9.72 18.84 -0.50
CA LYS A 209 9.95 20.29 -0.53
C LYS A 209 8.91 21.01 -1.40
N SER A 210 8.52 20.39 -2.50
CA SER A 210 7.53 20.88 -3.47
C SER A 210 6.14 20.37 -3.08
N LYS A 211 5.50 20.99 -2.08
CA LYS A 211 4.13 20.63 -1.69
C LYS A 211 3.12 20.96 -2.80
N PRO A 212 1.97 20.25 -2.88
CA PRO A 212 0.88 20.65 -3.77
C PRO A 212 0.45 22.08 -3.46
N SER A 213 0.12 22.86 -4.48
CA SER A 213 -0.34 24.23 -4.30
C SER A 213 -1.70 24.25 -3.59
N ASP A 214 -1.78 24.99 -2.48
CA ASP A 214 -3.04 25.26 -1.75
C ASP A 214 -3.82 26.44 -2.37
N ASP A 215 -3.23 27.11 -3.36
CA ASP A 215 -3.86 28.21 -4.09
C ASP A 215 -4.98 27.68 -5.00
N LYS A 216 -6.20 28.19 -4.76
CA LYS A 216 -7.41 27.85 -5.52
C LYS A 216 -7.31 28.29 -6.97
N ASP A 217 -6.56 29.35 -7.24
CA ASP A 217 -6.36 29.85 -8.58
C ASP A 217 -5.30 29.00 -9.29
N LYS A 218 -4.39 28.33 -8.59
CA LYS A 218 -3.33 27.50 -9.18
C LYS A 218 -3.56 26.00 -8.96
N PHE A 219 -4.29 25.39 -9.90
CA PHE A 219 -4.50 23.94 -9.92
C PHE A 219 -3.22 23.15 -10.27
N CYS A 220 -2.55 23.50 -11.37
CA CYS A 220 -1.44 22.72 -11.91
C CYS A 220 -0.13 22.97 -11.15
N ASP A 221 0.48 21.89 -10.65
CA ASP A 221 1.74 21.90 -9.92
C ASP A 221 2.97 21.74 -10.82
N ALA A 222 2.80 21.70 -12.15
CA ALA A 222 3.91 21.70 -13.11
C ALA A 222 4.73 23.01 -13.02
N GLU A 223 6.07 22.90 -13.03
CA GLU A 223 6.96 24.07 -12.98
C GLU A 223 6.75 25.02 -14.15
N LYS A 224 6.48 24.47 -15.35
CA LYS A 224 6.20 25.20 -16.58
C LYS A 224 4.77 24.92 -17.04
N CYS A 225 3.79 25.48 -16.34
CA CYS A 225 2.40 25.49 -16.81
C CYS A 225 2.15 26.76 -17.64
N LEU A 226 1.96 26.60 -18.95
CA LEU A 226 1.64 27.72 -19.87
C LEU A 226 0.13 27.95 -20.03
N LEU A 227 -0.69 27.04 -19.51
CA LEU A 227 -2.14 27.19 -19.49
C LEU A 227 -2.50 28.20 -18.40
N SER A 228 -2.94 29.39 -18.83
CA SER A 228 -3.49 30.40 -17.93
C SER A 228 -4.78 29.88 -17.30
N ASN A 229 -4.96 30.09 -15.99
CA ASN A 229 -6.18 29.74 -15.25
C ASN A 229 -7.46 30.49 -15.73
N ASN A 230 -7.37 31.31 -16.78
CA ASN A 230 -8.39 32.28 -17.18
C ASN A 230 -9.10 32.03 -18.51
N ASN A 231 -8.90 30.89 -19.18
CA ASN A 231 -9.61 30.63 -20.44
C ASN A 231 -10.17 29.21 -20.48
N ASN A 232 -11.44 29.03 -20.11
CA ASN A 232 -12.35 27.96 -20.58
C ASN A 232 -11.82 26.50 -20.66
N ILE A 233 -10.76 26.15 -19.91
CA ILE A 233 -10.14 24.81 -19.86
C ILE A 233 -10.38 24.14 -18.48
N ASP A 234 -11.17 24.77 -17.61
CA ASP A 234 -11.73 24.16 -16.39
C ASP A 234 -12.82 23.12 -16.69
N LEU A 235 -12.69 22.34 -17.77
CA LEU A 235 -13.43 21.10 -17.86
C LEU A 235 -12.79 20.13 -16.86
N PRO A 236 -13.54 19.61 -15.85
CA PRO A 236 -13.02 18.68 -14.86
C PRO A 236 -12.34 17.44 -15.47
N ASN A 237 -12.63 17.14 -16.74
CA ASN A 237 -12.05 16.02 -17.49
C ASN A 237 -10.61 16.23 -17.97
N ASN A 238 -10.04 17.43 -17.93
CA ASN A 238 -8.66 17.69 -18.37
C ASN A 238 -7.65 17.82 -17.21
N ASN A 239 -8.12 17.64 -15.99
CA ASN A 239 -7.34 17.75 -14.77
C ASN A 239 -7.17 16.36 -14.15
N VAL A 240 -5.98 16.11 -13.60
CA VAL A 240 -5.64 14.85 -12.93
C VAL A 240 -4.92 15.18 -11.65
N ILE A 241 -5.32 14.56 -10.54
CA ILE A 241 -4.54 14.55 -9.32
C ILE A 241 -3.92 13.18 -9.15
N LEU A 242 -2.60 13.15 -9.04
CA LEU A 242 -1.85 11.92 -8.82
C LEU A 242 -1.98 11.46 -7.37
N ILE A 243 -1.71 10.17 -7.12
CA ILE A 243 -1.75 9.57 -5.77
C ILE A 243 -0.88 10.34 -4.78
N CYS A 244 0.21 10.95 -5.24
CA CYS A 244 1.07 11.77 -4.38
C CYS A 244 0.40 13.03 -3.84
N GLY A 245 -0.69 13.52 -4.44
CA GLY A 245 -1.40 14.73 -4.07
C GLY A 245 -1.27 15.89 -5.05
N HIS A 246 -0.25 15.87 -5.93
CA HIS A 246 -0.06 16.91 -6.95
C HIS A 246 -1.11 16.85 -8.05
N GLY A 247 -1.62 18.01 -8.44
CA GLY A 247 -2.54 18.22 -9.54
C GLY A 247 -1.81 18.66 -10.82
N PHE A 248 -2.25 18.14 -11.95
CA PHE A 248 -1.72 18.46 -13.27
C PHE A 248 -2.85 18.56 -14.30
N HIS A 249 -2.73 19.49 -15.24
CA HIS A 249 -3.43 19.35 -16.51
C HIS A 249 -2.90 18.10 -17.24
N LYS A 250 -3.77 17.35 -17.92
CA LYS A 250 -3.38 16.13 -18.68
C LYS A 250 -2.25 16.41 -19.68
N GLU A 251 -2.31 17.55 -20.35
CA GLU A 251 -1.28 18.00 -21.28
C GLU A 251 0.06 18.24 -20.58
N CYS A 252 0.04 18.94 -19.43
CA CYS A 252 1.23 19.15 -18.62
C CYS A 252 1.82 17.83 -18.12
N LEU A 253 0.99 16.89 -17.69
CA LEU A 253 1.43 15.58 -17.21
C LEU A 253 2.08 14.74 -18.34
N THR A 254 1.59 14.88 -19.57
CA THR A 254 2.16 14.20 -20.75
C THR A 254 3.59 14.65 -21.01
N LEU A 255 3.92 15.93 -20.79
CA LEU A 255 5.28 16.45 -20.89
C LEU A 255 6.25 15.81 -19.88
N TYR A 256 5.73 15.23 -18.79
CA TYR A 256 6.49 14.50 -17.77
C TYR A 256 6.35 12.98 -17.89
N ASN A 257 5.97 12.46 -19.06
CA ASN A 257 5.77 11.03 -19.32
C ASN A 257 4.81 10.36 -18.31
N GLY A 258 3.77 11.06 -17.88
CA GLY A 258 2.79 10.50 -16.93
C GLY A 258 3.22 10.52 -15.47
N ASN A 259 4.41 11.03 -15.14
CA ASN A 259 4.99 10.95 -13.80
C ASN A 259 5.03 12.30 -13.09
N CYS A 260 5.01 12.26 -11.75
CA CYS A 260 5.27 13.43 -10.93
C CYS A 260 6.78 13.73 -10.87
N ASN A 261 7.21 14.77 -11.57
CA ASN A 261 8.61 15.23 -11.61
C ASN A 261 9.16 15.61 -10.22
N HIS A 262 8.30 16.12 -9.35
CA HIS A 262 8.63 16.51 -7.97
C HIS A 262 9.14 15.34 -7.13
N LEU A 263 8.56 14.15 -7.28
CA LEU A 263 8.90 12.96 -6.48
C LEU A 263 10.22 12.31 -6.91
N SER A 264 10.49 12.28 -8.21
CA SER A 264 11.68 11.65 -8.78
C SER A 264 13.00 12.27 -8.30
N SER A 265 12.99 13.57 -7.96
CA SER A 265 14.16 14.28 -7.47
C SER A 265 14.49 13.98 -6.00
N GLU A 266 13.49 13.61 -5.21
CA GLU A 266 13.64 13.40 -3.77
C GLU A 266 13.89 11.96 -3.37
N ILE A 267 13.30 11.02 -4.12
CA ILE A 267 13.61 9.59 -3.94
C ILE A 267 15.12 9.38 -4.20
N LYS A 268 15.71 10.06 -5.19
CA LYS A 268 17.16 10.02 -5.49
C LYS A 268 18.08 10.67 -4.45
N LYS A 269 17.56 11.48 -3.51
CA LYS A 269 18.38 12.15 -2.48
C LYS A 269 18.45 11.38 -1.17
N LYS A 270 17.61 10.35 -1.01
CA LYS A 270 17.57 9.47 0.19
C LYS A 270 18.33 8.16 -0.02
N TYR A 271 18.99 8.02 -1.17
CA TYR A 271 19.88 6.94 -1.60
C TYR A 271 21.12 7.56 -2.22
#